data_AF-A0A7M4AU93-F1
#
_entry.id   AF-A0A7M4AU93-F1
#
_cell.length_a   1.000
_cell.length_b   1.000
_cell.length_c   1.000
_cell.angle_alpha   90.00
_cell.angle_beta   90.00
_cell.angle_gamma   90.00
#
_symmetry.space_group_name_H-M   'P 1'
#
loop_
_entity.id
_entity.type
_entity.pdbx_description
1 polymer ?
#
loop_
_entity_poly.entity_id
_entity_poly.type
_entity_poly.pdbx_seq_one_letter_code
_entity_poly.pdbx_strand_id
1 'polypeptide(L)'
;MMKTKKCQVLVVGAGPGGYVAAIRSAQLGLSTIIVEGERAGGTCLIRGCIPSKALIHAAHTFHNLEKHAKKDGHMGISIPGPAELVMENLVGWKEGIVDRLNKGVEALLKNAGAELVAGWAVFQDAKTVKVGEGKDATIIQADHVVMAQGSVPIELPFMPFSDNVLSSREALSLTTLPEHVVVVGGGYIGLELGITFRMLGSEVTIVEAMDSVLPLFDKELRRPLELFLKKNKVKVHTGVFAKGVEKAKGGKVKLNFIDKNEKDEKKMQHLVADKVLVTVGRKPAS
;
A
#
# COMPACT_ATOMS: atom_id res chain seq x y z
N MET A 1 2.98 -25.18 30.76
CA MET A 1 4.10 -24.29 31.13
C MET A 1 4.41 -23.45 29.91
N MET A 2 4.72 -22.16 30.07
CA MET A 2 5.11 -21.29 28.93
C MET A 2 6.36 -21.86 28.24
N LYS A 3 6.35 -21.93 26.92
CA LYS A 3 7.47 -22.49 26.14
C LYS A 3 8.60 -21.47 26.10
N THR A 4 9.81 -21.85 26.48
CA THR A 4 10.99 -20.96 26.41
C THR A 4 11.90 -21.40 25.27
N LYS A 5 12.33 -20.44 24.46
CA LYS A 5 13.30 -20.60 23.37
C LYS A 5 14.49 -19.66 23.59
N LYS A 6 15.66 -20.08 23.12
CA LYS A 6 16.89 -19.28 23.11
C LYS A 6 17.45 -19.23 21.70
N CYS A 7 18.01 -18.10 21.31
CA CYS A 7 18.69 -17.91 20.03
C CYS A 7 19.80 -16.87 20.18
N GLN A 8 20.74 -16.84 19.24
CA GLN A 8 21.75 -15.78 19.20
C GLN A 8 21.20 -14.51 18.57
N VAL A 9 20.34 -14.64 17.55
CA VAL A 9 19.74 -13.50 16.85
C VAL A 9 18.22 -13.65 16.81
N LEU A 10 17.54 -12.70 17.43
CA LEU A 10 16.10 -12.49 17.27
C LEU A 10 15.87 -11.36 16.26
N VAL A 11 15.07 -11.63 15.22
CA VAL A 11 14.59 -10.61 14.29
C VAL A 11 13.10 -10.35 14.53
N VAL A 12 12.72 -9.09 14.73
CA VAL A 12 11.32 -8.71 14.96
C VAL A 12 10.75 -8.07 13.68
N GLY A 13 9.85 -8.78 13.01
CA GLY A 13 9.24 -8.41 11.75
C GLY A 13 9.89 -9.12 10.56
N ALA A 14 9.08 -9.73 9.69
CA ALA A 14 9.51 -10.44 8.47
C ALA A 14 9.24 -9.63 7.20
N GLY A 15 9.40 -8.30 7.24
CA GLY A 15 9.52 -7.47 6.04
C GLY A 15 10.87 -7.65 5.33
N PRO A 16 11.12 -6.94 4.21
CA PRO A 16 12.37 -7.06 3.44
C PRO A 16 13.65 -6.92 4.27
N GLY A 17 13.69 -5.97 5.22
CA GLY A 17 14.84 -5.85 6.12
C GLY A 17 14.99 -7.04 7.07
N GLY A 18 13.88 -7.58 7.58
CA GLY A 18 13.88 -8.63 8.59
C GLY A 18 14.15 -10.02 8.04
N TYR A 19 13.38 -10.49 7.05
CA TYR A 19 13.58 -11.86 6.55
C TYR A 19 14.94 -12.02 5.87
N VAL A 20 15.49 -10.97 5.24
CA VAL A 20 16.84 -10.99 4.67
C VAL A 20 17.89 -11.06 5.78
N ALA A 21 17.75 -10.27 6.85
CA ALA A 21 18.64 -10.32 8.00
C ALA A 21 18.61 -11.69 8.69
N ALA A 22 17.43 -12.29 8.84
CA ALA A 22 17.28 -13.62 9.44
C ALA A 22 17.93 -14.72 8.59
N ILE A 23 17.67 -14.73 7.28
CA ILE A 23 18.34 -15.65 6.34
C ILE A 23 19.84 -15.49 6.44
N ARG A 24 20.36 -14.26 6.41
CA ARG A 24 21.79 -14.02 6.43
C ARG A 24 22.43 -14.45 7.76
N SER A 25 21.76 -14.19 8.88
CA SER A 25 22.24 -14.61 10.21
C SER A 25 22.35 -16.13 10.31
N ALA A 26 21.34 -16.85 9.83
CA ALA A 26 21.35 -18.31 9.82
C ALA A 26 22.41 -18.90 8.88
N GLN A 27 22.61 -18.30 7.70
CA GLN A 27 23.71 -18.67 6.78
C GLN A 27 25.11 -18.47 7.38
N LEU A 28 25.26 -17.55 8.34
CA LEU A 28 26.51 -17.33 9.07
C LEU A 28 26.68 -18.30 10.26
N GLY A 29 25.77 -19.28 10.43
CA GLY A 29 25.82 -20.29 11.48
C GLY A 29 25.23 -19.85 12.82
N LEU A 30 24.56 -18.70 12.88
CA LEU A 30 23.93 -18.21 14.11
C LEU A 30 22.55 -18.84 14.30
N SER A 31 22.25 -19.33 15.51
CA SER A 31 20.88 -19.73 15.84
C SER A 31 19.95 -18.51 15.76
N THR A 32 19.00 -18.55 14.83
CA THR A 32 18.21 -17.37 14.45
C THR A 32 16.72 -17.67 14.55
N ILE A 33 16.00 -16.81 15.25
CA ILE A 33 14.53 -16.81 15.29
C ILE A 33 14.03 -15.50 14.70
N ILE A 34 13.01 -15.56 13.87
CA ILE A 34 12.28 -14.39 13.35
C ILE A 34 10.82 -14.47 13.78
N VAL A 35 10.28 -13.34 14.25
CA VAL A 35 8.87 -13.23 14.70
C VAL A 35 8.09 -12.34 13.75
N GLU A 36 6.93 -12.80 13.28
CA GLU A 36 6.05 -12.05 12.37
C GLU A 36 4.58 -12.17 12.79
N GLY A 37 3.92 -11.02 12.96
CA GLY A 37 2.53 -10.94 13.45
C GLY A 37 1.46 -11.16 12.39
N GLU A 38 1.79 -10.96 11.11
CA GLU A 38 0.90 -11.21 9.97
C GLU A 38 1.49 -12.27 9.03
N ARG A 39 2.05 -11.85 7.88
CA ARG A 39 2.53 -12.73 6.81
C ARG A 39 3.97 -12.37 6.45
N ALA A 40 4.81 -13.39 6.26
CA ALA A 40 6.20 -13.19 5.87
C ALA A 40 6.30 -12.47 4.51
N GLY A 41 7.23 -11.52 4.43
CA GLY A 41 7.39 -10.56 3.34
C GLY A 41 6.98 -9.13 3.70
N GLY A 42 6.22 -8.96 4.79
CA GLY A 42 5.84 -7.67 5.36
C GLY A 42 5.16 -6.72 4.37
N THR A 43 5.24 -5.41 4.63
CA THR A 43 4.50 -4.41 3.84
C THR A 43 4.76 -4.53 2.33
N CYS A 44 6.02 -4.64 1.90
CA CYS A 44 6.37 -4.58 0.48
C CYS A 44 5.78 -5.75 -0.32
N LEU A 45 5.85 -6.97 0.21
CA LEU A 45 5.30 -8.15 -0.45
C LEU A 45 3.78 -8.24 -0.30
N ILE A 46 3.26 -8.02 0.91
CA ILE A 46 1.87 -8.35 1.23
C ILE A 46 0.89 -7.25 0.81
N ARG A 47 1.27 -5.97 0.95
CA ARG A 47 0.34 -4.82 0.83
C ARG A 47 1.01 -3.54 0.32
N GLY A 48 2.00 -3.71 -0.56
CA GLY A 48 2.84 -2.62 -1.03
C GLY A 48 3.35 -2.88 -2.43
N CYS A 49 4.66 -2.98 -2.58
CA CYS A 49 5.38 -3.11 -3.86
C CYS A 49 4.76 -4.18 -4.78
N ILE A 50 4.63 -5.41 -4.32
CA ILE A 50 4.21 -6.52 -5.18
C ILE A 50 2.76 -6.39 -5.66
N PRO A 51 1.76 -6.23 -4.78
CA PRO A 51 0.38 -6.06 -5.23
C PRO A 51 0.16 -4.78 -6.04
N SER A 52 0.81 -3.67 -5.69
CA SER A 52 0.70 -2.43 -6.49
C SER A 52 1.25 -2.62 -7.89
N LYS A 53 2.42 -3.26 -8.06
CA LYS A 53 3.03 -3.46 -9.39
C LYS A 53 2.25 -4.46 -10.23
N ALA A 54 1.62 -5.47 -9.61
CA ALA A 54 0.70 -6.37 -10.29
C ALA A 54 -0.54 -5.62 -10.83
N LEU A 55 -1.16 -4.76 -10.02
CA LEU A 55 -2.30 -3.96 -10.47
C LEU A 55 -1.93 -2.91 -11.52
N ILE A 56 -0.78 -2.23 -11.38
CA ILE A 56 -0.27 -1.29 -12.40
C ILE A 56 -0.09 -2.03 -13.73
N HIS A 57 0.51 -3.22 -13.72
CA HIS A 57 0.69 -4.03 -14.93
C HIS A 57 -0.66 -4.36 -15.59
N ALA A 58 -1.62 -4.86 -14.82
CA ALA A 58 -2.95 -5.17 -15.34
C ALA A 58 -3.69 -3.94 -15.86
N ALA A 59 -3.59 -2.80 -15.17
CA ALA A 59 -4.20 -1.54 -15.59
C ALA A 59 -3.60 -1.02 -16.90
N HIS A 60 -2.28 -1.13 -17.09
CA HIS A 60 -1.62 -0.82 -18.36
C HIS A 60 -2.13 -1.72 -19.49
N THR A 61 -2.26 -3.03 -19.23
CA THR A 61 -2.80 -3.99 -20.20
C THR A 61 -4.23 -3.63 -20.59
N PHE A 62 -5.11 -3.42 -19.60
CA PHE A 62 -6.50 -3.03 -19.83
C PHE A 62 -6.61 -1.71 -20.61
N HIS A 63 -5.87 -0.69 -20.20
CA HIS A 63 -5.85 0.61 -20.86
C HIS A 63 -5.33 0.55 -22.31
N ASN A 64 -4.45 -0.39 -22.63
CA ASN A 64 -3.99 -0.60 -24.00
C ASN A 64 -5.01 -1.38 -24.83
N LEU A 65 -5.67 -2.41 -24.26
CA LEU A 65 -6.75 -3.13 -24.93
C LEU A 65 -7.90 -2.18 -25.32
N GLU A 66 -8.25 -1.24 -24.44
CA GLU A 66 -9.22 -0.17 -24.71
C GLU A 66 -8.88 0.70 -25.93
N LYS A 67 -7.60 0.81 -26.31
CA LYS A 67 -7.21 1.52 -27.55
C LYS A 67 -7.49 0.67 -28.79
N HIS A 68 -7.31 -0.64 -28.70
CA HIS A 68 -7.58 -1.59 -29.78
C HIS A 68 -9.08 -1.88 -29.96
N ALA A 69 -9.89 -1.66 -28.92
CA ALA A 69 -11.34 -1.79 -28.95
C ALA A 69 -12.07 -0.63 -29.65
N LYS A 70 -11.38 0.48 -29.94
CA LYS A 70 -11.97 1.64 -30.62
C LYS A 70 -12.20 1.34 -32.10
N LYS A 71 -13.08 2.15 -32.72
CA LYS A 71 -13.27 2.16 -34.17
C LYS A 71 -11.91 2.32 -34.87
N ASP A 72 -11.66 1.46 -35.87
CA ASP A 72 -10.41 1.36 -36.64
C ASP A 72 -9.18 0.83 -35.87
N GLY A 73 -9.36 0.41 -34.61
CA GLY A 73 -8.31 -0.18 -33.77
C GLY A 73 -7.14 0.76 -33.48
N HIS A 74 -6.00 0.19 -33.09
CA HIS A 74 -4.76 0.92 -32.86
C HIS A 74 -3.59 0.15 -33.48
N MET A 75 -2.69 0.85 -34.18
CA MET A 75 -1.55 0.25 -34.90
C MET A 75 -1.95 -0.85 -35.92
N GLY A 76 -3.15 -0.75 -36.51
CA GLY A 76 -3.67 -1.76 -37.43
C GLY A 76 -4.16 -3.05 -36.76
N ILE A 77 -4.27 -3.07 -35.42
CA ILE A 77 -4.78 -4.20 -34.64
C ILE A 77 -6.10 -3.78 -33.97
N SER A 78 -7.15 -4.57 -34.19
CA SER A 78 -8.49 -4.35 -33.63
C SER A 78 -8.99 -5.59 -32.89
N ILE A 79 -9.71 -5.37 -31.79
CA ILE A 79 -10.46 -6.41 -31.09
C ILE A 79 -11.97 -6.14 -31.20
N PRO A 80 -12.83 -7.17 -31.29
CA PRO A 80 -14.27 -6.98 -31.33
C PRO A 80 -14.81 -6.62 -29.94
N GLY A 81 -15.35 -5.41 -29.79
CA GLY A 81 -16.02 -4.96 -28.56
C GLY A 81 -15.10 -4.29 -27.52
N PRO A 82 -15.67 -3.71 -26.45
CA PRO A 82 -14.93 -3.06 -25.37
C PRO A 82 -14.16 -4.08 -24.52
N ALA A 83 -13.09 -3.65 -23.86
CA ALA A 83 -12.43 -4.51 -22.89
C ALA A 83 -13.31 -4.62 -21.62
N GLU A 84 -13.48 -5.84 -21.12
CA GLU A 84 -14.22 -6.09 -19.89
C GLU A 84 -13.28 -6.22 -18.69
N LEU A 85 -13.67 -5.62 -17.56
CA LEU A 85 -12.93 -5.69 -16.31
C LEU A 85 -13.81 -6.27 -15.21
N VAL A 86 -13.36 -7.38 -14.63
CA VAL A 86 -13.93 -7.94 -13.40
C VAL A 86 -12.93 -7.74 -12.27
N MET A 87 -13.17 -6.74 -11.42
CA MET A 87 -12.24 -6.35 -10.35
C MET A 87 -11.96 -7.48 -9.35
N GLU A 88 -12.96 -8.29 -9.02
CA GLU A 88 -12.79 -9.46 -8.14
C GLU A 88 -11.76 -10.45 -8.70
N ASN A 89 -11.84 -10.77 -10.00
CA ASN A 89 -10.88 -11.65 -10.67
C ASN A 89 -9.48 -11.02 -10.72
N LEU A 90 -9.38 -9.71 -10.97
CA LEU A 90 -8.11 -8.99 -10.98
C LEU A 90 -7.43 -9.03 -9.60
N VAL A 91 -8.19 -8.76 -8.53
CA VAL A 91 -7.69 -8.82 -7.16
C VAL A 91 -7.31 -10.26 -6.79
N GLY A 92 -8.12 -11.25 -7.15
CA GLY A 92 -7.82 -12.67 -6.93
C GLY A 92 -6.53 -13.13 -7.60
N TRP A 93 -6.29 -12.74 -8.85
CA TRP A 93 -5.03 -13.01 -9.56
C TRP A 93 -3.82 -12.38 -8.85
N LYS A 94 -3.95 -11.13 -8.43
CA LYS A 94 -2.92 -10.42 -7.65
C LYS A 94 -2.63 -11.11 -6.32
N GLU A 95 -3.65 -11.55 -5.58
CA GLU A 95 -3.47 -12.31 -4.32
C GLU A 95 -2.75 -13.64 -4.57
N GLY A 96 -3.04 -14.35 -5.66
CA GLY A 96 -2.30 -15.55 -6.03
C GLY A 96 -0.78 -15.32 -6.19
N ILE A 97 -0.37 -14.15 -6.71
CA ILE A 97 1.05 -13.75 -6.80
C ILE A 97 1.63 -13.52 -5.39
N VAL A 98 0.90 -12.78 -4.55
CA VAL A 98 1.32 -12.47 -3.17
C VAL A 98 1.50 -13.75 -2.37
N ASP A 99 0.53 -14.66 -2.43
CA ASP A 99 0.54 -15.95 -1.74
C ASP A 99 1.70 -16.84 -2.14
N ARG A 100 1.96 -16.95 -3.45
CA ARG A 100 3.09 -17.72 -3.96
C ARG A 100 4.41 -17.19 -3.42
N LEU A 101 4.60 -15.87 -3.44
CA LEU A 101 5.83 -15.24 -3.00
C LEU A 101 5.99 -15.28 -1.47
N ASN A 102 4.91 -15.12 -0.71
CA ASN A 102 4.91 -15.24 0.76
C ASN A 102 5.34 -16.66 1.18
N LYS A 103 4.76 -17.71 0.58
CA LYS A 103 5.21 -19.11 0.78
C LYS A 103 6.68 -19.31 0.37
N GLY A 104 7.13 -18.61 -0.67
CA GLY A 104 8.53 -18.58 -1.08
C GLY A 104 9.45 -18.03 0.02
N VAL A 105 9.07 -16.93 0.67
CA VAL A 105 9.83 -16.36 1.80
C VAL A 105 9.88 -17.32 2.98
N GLU A 106 8.76 -17.96 3.32
CA GLU A 106 8.71 -18.97 4.39
C GLU A 106 9.62 -20.17 4.10
N ALA A 107 9.62 -20.64 2.85
CA ALA A 107 10.53 -21.71 2.42
C ALA A 107 12.00 -21.28 2.49
N LEU A 108 12.32 -20.05 2.08
CA LEU A 108 13.69 -19.52 2.16
C LEU A 108 14.20 -19.41 3.60
N LEU A 109 13.35 -18.92 4.52
CA LEU A 109 13.67 -18.88 5.95
C LEU A 109 13.95 -20.28 6.51
N LYS A 110 13.04 -21.23 6.23
CA LYS A 110 13.19 -22.62 6.64
C LYS A 110 14.47 -23.26 6.09
N ASN A 111 14.75 -23.07 4.80
CA ASN A 111 15.94 -23.64 4.15
C ASN A 111 17.24 -23.03 4.66
N ALA A 112 17.22 -21.77 5.10
CA ALA A 112 18.36 -21.12 5.74
C ALA A 112 18.57 -21.59 7.19
N GLY A 113 17.60 -22.25 7.81
CA GLY A 113 17.64 -22.63 9.23
C GLY A 113 17.18 -21.51 10.18
N ALA A 114 16.55 -20.46 9.67
CA ALA A 114 15.94 -19.41 10.50
C ALA A 114 14.50 -19.84 10.90
N GLU A 115 14.25 -20.00 12.19
CA GLU A 115 12.94 -20.40 12.68
C GLU A 115 11.95 -19.22 12.61
N LEU A 116 10.89 -19.36 11.82
CA LEU A 116 9.78 -18.41 11.80
C LEU A 116 8.76 -18.74 12.89
N VAL A 117 8.51 -17.79 13.78
CA VAL A 117 7.48 -17.84 14.81
C VAL A 117 6.37 -16.84 14.46
N ALA A 118 5.16 -17.34 14.26
CA ALA A 118 4.00 -16.50 14.01
C ALA A 118 3.48 -15.86 15.31
N GLY A 119 3.22 -14.56 15.28
CA GLY A 119 2.66 -13.79 16.38
C GLY A 119 3.35 -12.45 16.59
N TRP A 120 2.83 -11.66 17.54
CA TRP A 120 3.38 -10.36 17.88
C TRP A 120 4.40 -10.47 19.01
N ALA A 121 5.60 -9.95 18.80
CA ALA A 121 6.63 -9.89 19.83
C ALA A 121 6.37 -8.69 20.77
N VAL A 122 6.23 -8.97 22.07
CA VAL A 122 6.13 -7.96 23.12
C VAL A 122 7.38 -8.08 23.99
N PHE A 123 8.21 -7.03 24.00
CA PHE A 123 9.42 -7.00 24.83
C PHE A 123 9.04 -7.00 26.31
N GLN A 124 9.65 -7.91 27.07
CA GLN A 124 9.60 -7.93 28.53
C GLN A 124 10.79 -7.19 29.14
N ASP A 125 11.91 -7.22 28.43
CA ASP A 125 13.15 -6.48 28.72
C ASP A 125 13.91 -6.28 27.39
N ALA A 126 15.18 -5.85 27.42
CA ALA A 126 15.96 -5.57 26.21
C ALA A 126 16.31 -6.80 25.34
N LYS A 127 16.19 -8.02 25.87
CA LYS A 127 16.67 -9.28 25.27
C LYS A 127 15.66 -10.43 25.33
N THR A 128 14.50 -10.19 25.92
CA THR A 128 13.42 -11.16 26.07
C THR A 128 12.14 -10.63 25.46
N VAL A 129 11.53 -11.41 24.57
CA VAL A 129 10.17 -11.14 24.05
C VAL A 129 9.21 -12.26 24.42
N LYS A 130 7.95 -11.88 24.63
CA LYS A 130 6.82 -12.79 24.71
C LYS A 130 6.04 -12.75 23.40
N VAL A 131 5.70 -13.92 22.85
CA VAL A 131 4.85 -14.06 21.67
C VAL A 131 3.59 -14.84 22.06
N GLY A 132 2.42 -14.26 21.81
CA GLY A 132 1.13 -14.82 22.21
C GLY A 132 0.74 -14.53 23.67
N GLU A 133 -0.34 -15.17 24.13
CA GLU A 133 -0.96 -14.93 25.42
C GLU A 133 -1.18 -16.22 26.22
N GLY A 134 -1.44 -16.06 27.52
CA GLY A 134 -1.81 -17.16 28.40
C GLY A 134 -0.74 -18.26 28.52
N LYS A 135 -1.20 -19.50 28.66
CA LYS A 135 -0.34 -20.66 28.90
C LYS A 135 0.44 -21.11 27.65
N ASP A 136 -0.02 -20.71 26.47
CA ASP A 136 0.57 -21.06 25.17
C ASP A 136 1.57 -20.02 24.67
N ALA A 137 1.76 -18.93 25.42
CA ALA A 137 2.76 -17.93 25.12
C ALA A 137 4.18 -18.55 25.05
N THR A 138 4.94 -18.08 24.07
CA THR A 138 6.34 -18.44 23.89
C THR A 138 7.23 -17.29 24.35
N ILE A 139 8.14 -17.56 25.27
CA ILE A 139 9.20 -16.65 25.69
C ILE A 139 10.43 -16.92 24.82
N ILE A 140 11.00 -15.89 24.22
CA ILE A 140 12.19 -15.98 23.38
C ILE A 140 13.25 -15.07 23.99
N GLN A 141 14.39 -15.65 24.36
CA GLN A 141 15.57 -14.93 24.84
C GLN A 141 16.64 -14.90 23.75
N ALA A 142 17.28 -13.76 23.54
CA ALA A 142 18.27 -13.58 22.49
C ALA A 142 19.50 -12.80 22.93
N ASP A 143 20.67 -13.13 22.37
CA ASP A 143 21.91 -12.37 22.61
C ASP A 143 21.86 -11.03 21.85
N HIS A 144 21.37 -11.06 20.60
CA HIS A 144 21.22 -9.92 19.71
C HIS A 144 19.79 -9.80 19.21
N VAL A 145 19.34 -8.56 19.01
CA VAL A 145 17.99 -8.24 18.53
C VAL A 145 18.10 -7.30 17.34
N VAL A 146 17.42 -7.65 16.24
CA VAL A 146 17.29 -6.82 15.04
C VAL A 146 15.84 -6.32 14.97
N MET A 147 15.66 -5.01 15.10
CA MET A 147 14.36 -4.36 15.00
C MET A 147 14.03 -4.11 13.52
N ALA A 148 13.02 -4.79 13.00
CA ALA A 148 12.60 -4.73 11.60
C ALA A 148 11.07 -4.63 11.42
N GLN A 149 10.36 -4.04 12.41
CA GLN A 149 8.91 -3.94 12.44
C GLN A 149 8.30 -3.00 11.37
N GLY A 150 9.14 -2.21 10.70
CA GLY A 150 8.76 -1.48 9.49
C GLY A 150 7.96 -0.21 9.75
N SER A 151 6.88 -0.01 8.98
CA SER A 151 6.11 1.23 8.95
C SER A 151 4.62 0.98 8.75
N VAL A 152 3.80 1.96 9.08
CA VAL A 152 2.35 2.00 8.84
C VAL A 152 1.95 3.27 8.07
N PRO A 153 0.84 3.26 7.31
CA PRO A 153 0.29 4.49 6.73
C PRO A 153 0.04 5.55 7.81
N ILE A 154 0.22 6.82 7.46
CA ILE A 154 -0.20 7.92 8.33
C ILE A 154 -1.70 8.12 8.16
N GLU A 155 -2.43 7.94 9.26
CA GLU A 155 -3.83 8.34 9.37
C GLU A 155 -3.91 9.82 9.76
N LEU A 156 -4.81 10.55 9.12
CA LEU A 156 -5.07 11.95 9.45
C LEU A 156 -6.11 12.01 10.57
N PRO A 157 -5.85 12.64 11.73
CA PRO A 157 -6.77 12.61 12.88
C PRO A 157 -8.19 13.12 12.57
N PHE A 158 -8.31 14.09 11.67
CA PHE A 158 -9.59 14.68 11.23
C PHE A 158 -10.24 13.92 10.05
N MET A 159 -9.61 12.85 9.57
CA MET A 159 -10.07 12.03 8.46
C MET A 159 -9.58 10.58 8.65
N PRO A 160 -10.09 9.89 9.70
CA PRO A 160 -9.69 8.52 10.02
C PRO A 160 -10.09 7.55 8.90
N PHE A 161 -9.40 6.42 8.82
CA PHE A 161 -9.72 5.36 7.88
C PHE A 161 -11.12 4.77 8.17
N SER A 162 -11.84 4.44 7.11
CA SER A 162 -13.20 3.90 7.13
C SER A 162 -13.50 3.19 5.80
N ASP A 163 -14.72 2.70 5.60
CA ASP A 163 -15.10 2.04 4.34
C ASP A 163 -14.92 2.92 3.09
N ASN A 164 -15.03 4.25 3.23
CA ASN A 164 -14.86 5.19 2.13
C ASN A 164 -13.55 5.99 2.19
N VAL A 165 -12.84 5.97 3.32
CA VAL A 165 -11.54 6.65 3.50
C VAL A 165 -10.48 5.57 3.69
N LEU A 166 -9.71 5.32 2.65
CA LEU A 166 -8.83 4.16 2.55
C LEU A 166 -7.36 4.57 2.71
N SER A 167 -6.56 3.68 3.28
CA SER A 167 -5.12 3.72 3.09
C SER A 167 -4.75 3.01 1.77
N SER A 168 -3.45 2.95 1.46
CA SER A 168 -2.97 2.12 0.35
C SER A 168 -3.27 0.63 0.54
N ARG A 169 -3.43 0.15 1.78
CA ARG A 169 -3.72 -1.28 2.07
C ARG A 169 -5.08 -1.67 1.51
N GLU A 170 -6.13 -0.94 1.89
CA GLU A 170 -7.50 -1.25 1.48
C GLU A 170 -7.73 -0.97 0.00
N ALA A 171 -7.08 0.08 -0.54
CA ALA A 171 -7.16 0.39 -1.96
C ALA A 171 -6.66 -0.76 -2.86
N LEU A 172 -5.65 -1.52 -2.43
CA LEU A 172 -5.11 -2.67 -3.17
C LEU A 172 -6.01 -3.90 -3.17
N SER A 173 -7.11 -3.87 -2.41
CA SER A 173 -8.01 -5.01 -2.19
C SER A 173 -9.46 -4.71 -2.60
N LEU A 174 -9.73 -3.60 -3.28
CA LEU A 174 -11.06 -3.24 -3.76
C LEU A 174 -11.54 -4.23 -4.84
N THR A 175 -12.62 -4.95 -4.56
CA THR A 175 -13.24 -5.93 -5.48
C THR A 175 -14.27 -5.31 -6.43
N THR A 176 -14.57 -4.03 -6.27
CA THR A 176 -15.40 -3.23 -7.17
C THR A 176 -14.63 -1.99 -7.62
N LEU A 177 -14.82 -1.57 -8.87
CA LEU A 177 -14.17 -0.37 -9.40
C LEU A 177 -14.97 0.85 -8.93
N PRO A 178 -14.39 1.78 -8.14
CA PRO A 178 -15.10 2.99 -7.76
C PRO A 178 -15.29 3.90 -8.98
N GLU A 179 -16.44 4.56 -9.11
CA GLU A 179 -16.67 5.49 -10.22
C GLU A 179 -15.74 6.71 -10.10
N HIS A 180 -15.63 7.30 -8.92
CA HIS A 180 -14.72 8.42 -8.64
C HIS A 180 -13.86 8.14 -7.40
N VAL A 181 -12.54 8.27 -7.60
CA VAL A 181 -11.53 8.18 -6.55
C VAL A 181 -10.85 9.53 -6.34
N VAL A 182 -10.84 10.03 -5.10
CA VAL A 182 -10.05 11.20 -4.73
C VAL A 182 -8.81 10.76 -3.95
N VAL A 183 -7.62 11.19 -4.39
CA VAL A 183 -6.34 10.87 -3.74
C VAL A 183 -5.85 12.09 -2.97
N VAL A 184 -5.64 11.95 -1.67
CA VAL A 184 -5.06 12.96 -0.79
C VAL A 184 -3.57 12.67 -0.60
N GLY A 185 -2.73 13.52 -1.16
CA GLY A 185 -1.28 13.36 -1.25
C GLY A 185 -0.84 12.84 -2.63
N GLY A 186 -0.22 13.72 -3.41
CA GLY A 186 0.42 13.50 -4.71
C GLY A 186 1.85 12.93 -4.61
N GLY A 187 2.14 12.14 -3.58
CA GLY A 187 3.34 11.31 -3.50
C GLY A 187 3.25 10.09 -4.41
N TYR A 188 4.34 9.32 -4.52
CA TYR A 188 4.42 8.20 -5.46
C TYR A 188 3.33 7.13 -5.24
N ILE A 189 2.96 6.83 -3.99
CA ILE A 189 1.91 5.85 -3.69
C ILE A 189 0.55 6.33 -4.22
N GLY A 190 0.19 7.58 -3.94
CA GLY A 190 -1.07 8.17 -4.39
C GLY A 190 -1.16 8.24 -5.90
N LEU A 191 -0.06 8.61 -6.56
CA LEU A 191 0.01 8.66 -8.02
C LEU A 191 -0.06 7.28 -8.66
N GLU A 192 0.69 6.30 -8.16
CA GLU A 192 0.65 4.93 -8.68
C GLU A 192 -0.76 4.34 -8.61
N LEU A 193 -1.42 4.46 -7.46
CA LEU A 193 -2.79 3.96 -7.28
C LEU A 193 -3.80 4.78 -8.06
N GLY A 194 -3.72 6.12 -8.03
CA GLY A 194 -4.60 7.00 -8.78
C GLY A 194 -4.52 6.75 -10.29
N ILE A 195 -3.31 6.59 -10.85
CA ILE A 195 -3.12 6.25 -12.26
C ILE A 195 -3.66 4.87 -12.56
N THR A 196 -3.46 3.89 -11.66
CA THR A 196 -4.02 2.54 -11.80
C THR A 196 -5.54 2.58 -11.92
N PHE A 197 -6.24 3.23 -10.97
CA PHE A 197 -7.70 3.39 -11.03
C PHE A 197 -8.14 4.16 -12.27
N ARG A 198 -7.40 5.20 -12.66
CA ARG A 198 -7.72 5.95 -13.87
C ARG A 198 -7.63 5.09 -15.12
N MET A 199 -6.60 4.26 -15.22
CA MET A 199 -6.38 3.36 -16.35
C MET A 199 -7.41 2.22 -16.39
N LEU A 200 -7.91 1.78 -15.22
CA LEU A 200 -8.99 0.80 -15.10
C LEU A 200 -10.38 1.38 -15.39
N GLY A 201 -10.54 2.70 -15.36
CA GLY A 201 -11.76 3.39 -15.82
C GLY A 201 -12.35 4.44 -14.89
N SER A 202 -11.88 4.54 -13.64
CA SER A 202 -12.38 5.53 -12.67
C SER A 202 -12.11 6.97 -13.10
N GLU A 203 -12.97 7.91 -12.70
CA GLU A 203 -12.57 9.32 -12.55
C GLU A 203 -11.59 9.42 -11.38
N VAL A 204 -10.55 10.25 -11.53
CA VAL A 204 -9.55 10.45 -10.49
C VAL A 204 -9.23 11.92 -10.32
N THR A 205 -9.26 12.37 -9.06
CA THR A 205 -8.84 13.71 -8.65
C THR A 205 -7.76 13.60 -7.58
N ILE A 206 -6.69 14.39 -7.68
CA ILE A 206 -5.59 14.44 -6.71
C ILE A 206 -5.64 15.78 -5.98
N VAL A 207 -5.52 15.75 -4.65
CA VAL A 207 -5.42 16.90 -3.75
C VAL A 207 -4.05 16.84 -3.07
N GLU A 208 -3.19 17.81 -3.34
CA GLU A 208 -1.80 17.89 -2.87
C GLU A 208 -1.55 19.25 -2.18
N ALA A 209 -0.94 19.20 -1.00
CA ALA A 209 -0.63 20.38 -0.19
C ALA A 209 0.54 21.18 -0.76
N MET A 210 1.50 20.50 -1.37
CA MET A 210 2.66 21.09 -2.02
C MET A 210 2.29 21.68 -3.39
N ASP A 211 3.18 22.51 -3.93
CA ASP A 211 2.97 23.21 -5.21
C ASP A 211 3.05 22.29 -6.43
N SER A 212 3.40 21.02 -6.23
CA SER A 212 3.45 20.01 -7.27
C SER A 212 3.31 18.60 -6.69
N VAL A 213 2.84 17.68 -7.53
CA VAL A 213 2.97 16.23 -7.28
C VAL A 213 4.44 15.82 -7.31
N LEU A 214 4.82 14.71 -6.65
CA LEU A 214 6.21 14.28 -6.49
C LEU A 214 7.19 15.41 -6.12
N PRO A 215 6.90 16.23 -5.09
CA PRO A 215 7.65 17.47 -4.82
C PRO A 215 9.15 17.26 -4.52
N LEU A 216 9.55 16.02 -4.17
CA LEU A 216 10.95 15.64 -3.96
C LEU A 216 11.72 15.34 -5.26
N PHE A 217 11.04 15.30 -6.41
CA PHE A 217 11.63 15.00 -7.71
C PHE A 217 11.83 16.28 -8.51
N ASP A 218 12.92 16.28 -9.30
CA ASP A 218 13.23 17.35 -10.23
C ASP A 218 12.05 17.61 -11.20
N LYS A 219 11.85 18.88 -11.55
CA LYS A 219 10.75 19.32 -12.41
C LYS A 219 10.77 18.61 -13.78
N GLU A 220 11.93 18.39 -14.37
CA GLU A 220 12.04 17.73 -15.67
C GLU A 220 11.66 16.25 -15.58
N LEU A 221 11.90 15.59 -14.44
CA LEU A 221 11.47 14.21 -14.20
C LEU A 221 9.95 14.10 -13.99
N ARG A 222 9.32 15.17 -13.48
CA ARG A 222 7.86 15.24 -13.31
C ARG A 222 7.11 15.57 -14.58
N ARG A 223 7.71 16.32 -15.50
CA ARG A 223 7.05 16.81 -16.71
C ARG A 223 6.34 15.71 -17.53
N PRO A 224 6.94 14.54 -17.82
CA PRO A 224 6.24 13.47 -18.55
C PRO A 224 5.01 12.93 -17.81
N LEU A 225 5.10 12.84 -16.49
CA LEU A 225 4.00 12.42 -15.62
C LEU A 225 2.86 13.46 -15.64
N GLU A 226 3.17 14.75 -15.47
CA GLU A 226 2.16 15.81 -15.48
C GLU A 226 1.43 15.88 -16.84
N LEU A 227 2.15 15.69 -17.95
CA LEU A 227 1.57 15.55 -19.28
C LEU A 227 0.67 14.33 -19.39
N PHE A 228 1.08 13.18 -18.82
CA PHE A 228 0.26 11.98 -18.75
C PHE A 228 -1.05 12.23 -17.98
N LEU A 229 -0.97 12.86 -16.79
CA LEU A 229 -2.13 13.15 -15.94
C LEU A 229 -3.14 14.03 -16.71
N LYS A 230 -2.65 15.11 -17.35
CA LYS A 230 -3.48 16.00 -18.17
C LYS A 230 -4.11 15.26 -19.35
N LYS A 231 -3.33 14.50 -20.12
CA LYS A 231 -3.82 13.73 -21.28
C LYS A 231 -4.89 12.72 -20.89
N ASN A 232 -4.78 12.13 -19.71
CA ASN A 232 -5.74 11.16 -19.19
C ASN A 232 -6.85 11.79 -18.35
N LYS A 233 -6.97 13.13 -18.30
CA LYS A 233 -8.02 13.84 -17.56
C LYS A 233 -8.02 13.55 -16.05
N VAL A 234 -6.86 13.28 -15.47
CA VAL A 234 -6.70 13.26 -14.00
C VAL A 234 -6.64 14.71 -13.53
N LYS A 235 -7.61 15.11 -12.71
CA LYS A 235 -7.63 16.46 -12.12
C LYS A 235 -6.60 16.53 -10.98
N VAL A 236 -5.85 17.61 -10.90
CA VAL A 236 -4.82 17.80 -9.87
C VAL A 236 -4.99 19.19 -9.27
N HIS A 237 -5.30 19.23 -7.98
CA HIS A 237 -5.29 20.43 -7.16
C HIS A 237 -4.02 20.40 -6.32
N THR A 238 -3.12 21.35 -6.57
CA THR A 238 -1.89 21.57 -5.79
C THR A 238 -2.07 22.80 -4.90
N GLY A 239 -1.21 22.95 -3.90
CA GLY A 239 -1.28 24.07 -2.97
C GLY A 239 -2.54 24.06 -2.10
N VAL A 240 -3.15 22.89 -1.85
CA VAL A 240 -4.42 22.77 -1.13
C VAL A 240 -4.37 21.77 0.03
N PHE A 241 -4.99 22.10 1.15
CA PHE A 241 -5.15 21.18 2.29
C PHE A 241 -6.50 20.49 2.25
N ALA A 242 -6.49 19.16 2.36
CA ALA A 242 -7.68 18.41 2.74
C ALA A 242 -8.09 18.76 4.18
N LYS A 243 -9.39 18.94 4.41
CA LYS A 243 -9.98 19.39 5.68
C LYS A 243 -10.94 18.37 6.32
N GLY A 244 -11.07 17.19 5.73
CA GLY A 244 -11.91 16.10 6.23
C GLY A 244 -12.97 15.67 5.23
N VAL A 245 -13.78 14.69 5.62
CA VAL A 245 -14.88 14.16 4.81
C VAL A 245 -16.21 14.25 5.54
N GLU A 246 -17.27 14.44 4.77
CA GLU A 246 -18.66 14.33 5.20
C GLU A 246 -19.36 13.20 4.45
N LYS A 247 -20.38 12.59 5.06
CA LYS A 247 -21.24 11.64 4.33
C LYS A 247 -21.99 12.38 3.23
N ALA A 248 -22.05 11.80 2.04
CA ALA A 248 -22.89 12.26 0.95
C ALA A 248 -23.99 11.22 0.63
N LYS A 249 -24.95 11.60 -0.22
CA LYS A 249 -26.01 10.68 -0.66
C LYS A 249 -25.43 9.54 -1.49
N GLY A 250 -26.10 8.38 -1.46
CA GLY A 250 -25.74 7.22 -2.29
C GLY A 250 -24.48 6.48 -1.84
N GLY A 251 -24.12 6.54 -0.55
CA GLY A 251 -22.93 5.85 -0.02
C GLY A 251 -21.59 6.50 -0.40
N LYS A 252 -21.63 7.70 -0.99
CA LYS A 252 -20.44 8.50 -1.35
C LYS A 252 -19.98 9.37 -0.18
N VAL A 253 -18.78 9.93 -0.30
CA VAL A 253 -18.22 10.90 0.64
C VAL A 253 -17.92 12.21 -0.06
N LYS A 254 -18.10 13.30 0.67
CA LYS A 254 -17.73 14.66 0.24
C LYS A 254 -16.42 15.03 0.91
N LEU A 255 -15.33 15.07 0.14
CA LEU A 255 -14.03 15.57 0.61
C LEU A 255 -14.03 17.09 0.54
N ASN A 256 -13.69 17.71 1.66
CA ASN A 256 -13.51 19.15 1.78
C ASN A 256 -12.02 19.51 1.66
N PHE A 257 -11.69 20.55 0.91
CA PHE A 257 -10.32 21.06 0.78
C PHE A 257 -10.28 22.57 0.54
N ILE A 258 -9.16 23.21 0.84
CA ILE A 258 -8.99 24.66 0.75
C ILE A 258 -7.56 25.02 0.31
N ASP A 259 -7.38 26.17 -0.34
CA ASP A 259 -6.05 26.70 -0.64
C ASP A 259 -5.23 26.84 0.65
N LYS A 260 -3.96 26.43 0.61
CA LYS A 260 -3.08 26.39 1.78
C LYS A 260 -2.85 27.77 2.41
N ASN A 261 -3.02 28.84 1.64
CA ASN A 261 -2.87 30.22 2.09
C ASN A 261 -4.20 30.88 2.47
N GLU A 262 -5.33 30.22 2.21
CA GLU A 262 -6.65 30.74 2.51
C GLU A 262 -7.09 30.37 3.94
N LYS A 263 -7.53 31.37 4.68
CA LYS A 263 -7.95 31.25 6.08
C LYS A 263 -9.45 31.35 6.26
N ASP A 264 -10.18 31.88 5.28
CA ASP A 264 -11.63 31.94 5.29
C ASP A 264 -12.23 30.59 4.89
N GLU A 265 -12.70 29.82 5.88
CA GLU A 265 -13.33 28.52 5.66
C GLU A 265 -14.58 28.59 4.76
N LYS A 266 -15.18 29.78 4.57
CA LYS A 266 -16.30 29.94 3.62
C LYS A 266 -15.89 29.71 2.16
N LYS A 267 -14.59 29.76 1.85
CA LYS A 267 -14.05 29.48 0.50
C LYS A 267 -13.65 28.02 0.30
N MET A 268 -14.03 27.14 1.22
CA MET A 268 -13.79 25.70 1.12
C MET A 268 -14.43 25.11 -0.14
N GLN A 269 -13.66 24.33 -0.87
CA GLN A 269 -14.09 23.58 -2.04
C GLN A 269 -14.42 22.14 -1.62
N HIS A 270 -15.21 21.46 -2.45
CA HIS A 270 -15.61 20.09 -2.18
C HIS A 270 -15.62 19.20 -3.43
N LEU A 271 -15.37 17.91 -3.21
CA LEU A 271 -15.45 16.86 -4.23
C LEU A 271 -16.29 15.71 -3.67
N VAL A 272 -17.28 15.23 -4.42
CA VAL A 272 -18.06 14.03 -4.07
C VAL A 272 -17.44 12.83 -4.78
N ALA A 273 -17.13 11.78 -4.03
CA ALA A 273 -16.43 10.60 -4.54
C ALA A 273 -16.88 9.32 -3.83
N ASP A 274 -16.69 8.19 -4.50
CA ASP A 274 -17.00 6.87 -3.95
C ASP A 274 -15.96 6.47 -2.90
N LYS A 275 -14.68 6.75 -3.17
CA LYS A 275 -13.56 6.48 -2.26
C LYS A 275 -12.59 7.66 -2.18
N VAL A 276 -12.03 7.90 -1.01
CA VAL A 276 -10.92 8.80 -0.74
C VAL A 276 -9.72 7.97 -0.32
N LEU A 277 -8.58 8.11 -1.00
CA LEU A 277 -7.32 7.44 -0.66
C LEU A 277 -6.42 8.44 0.05
N VAL A 278 -6.07 8.16 1.30
CA VAL A 278 -5.14 8.99 2.08
C VAL A 278 -3.74 8.41 1.97
N THR A 279 -2.87 9.09 1.22
CA THR A 279 -1.51 8.65 0.89
C THR A 279 -0.47 9.71 1.26
N VAL A 280 -0.66 10.36 2.40
CA VAL A 280 0.16 11.49 2.89
C VAL A 280 1.49 11.09 3.53
N GLY A 281 1.85 9.81 3.44
CA GLY A 281 3.12 9.29 3.94
C GLY A 281 2.96 8.07 4.83
N ARG A 282 4.08 7.66 5.42
CA ARG A 282 4.18 6.50 6.31
C ARG A 282 5.01 6.89 7.53
N LYS A 283 4.67 6.34 8.68
CA LYS A 283 5.44 6.51 9.93
C LYS A 283 6.03 5.18 10.38
N PRO A 284 7.15 5.17 11.12
CA PRO A 284 7.67 3.95 11.74
C PRO A 284 6.58 3.22 12.55
N ALA A 285 6.59 1.90 12.50
CA ALA A 285 5.78 1.09 13.40
C ALA A 285 6.49 1.04 14.76
N SER A 286 5.78 1.44 15.81
CA SER A 286 6.24 1.39 17.20
C SER A 286 5.86 0.08 17.85
#